data_AF-A0A0L8FLU0-F1
#
_entry.id   AF-A0A0L8FLU0-F1
#
_cell.length_a   1.000
_cell.length_b   1.000
_cell.length_c   1.000
_cell.angle_alpha   90.00
_cell.angle_beta   90.00
_cell.angle_gamma   90.00
#
_symmetry.space_group_name_H-M   'P 1'
#
loop_
_entity.id
_entity.type
_entity.pdbx_description
1 polymer ?
#
loop_
_entity_poly.entity_id
_entity_poly.type
_entity_poly.pdbx_seq_one_letter_code
_entity_poly.pdbx_strand_id
1 'polypeptide(L)' 'RPEPSTSCTDFLKFFLDLDRAEVNQYSSWNYEVCGNISTIQKKHYSSGRSLILEFHSDTGPGNYTGFRGIFQFLDKSK' A
#
# COMPACT_ATOMS: atom_id res chain seq x y z
N ARG A 1 -23.70 -8.73 12.63
CA ARG A 1 -22.81 -9.79 12.10
C ARG A 1 -21.70 -9.07 11.33
N PRO A 2 -20.43 -9.13 11.73
CA PRO A 2 -19.38 -8.54 10.91
C PRO A 2 -19.32 -9.33 9.60
N GLU A 3 -19.49 -8.63 8.47
CA GLU A 3 -19.39 -9.20 7.13
C GLU A 3 -17.97 -9.76 6.92
N PRO A 4 -17.81 -10.93 6.27
CA PRO A 4 -16.49 -11.46 5.95
C PRO A 4 -15.79 -10.41 5.09
N SER A 5 -14.59 -9.99 5.50
CA SER A 5 -13.76 -9.09 4.72
C SER A 5 -13.58 -9.69 3.33
N THR A 6 -14.25 -9.12 2.33
CA THR A 6 -14.08 -9.47 0.93
C THR A 6 -12.63 -9.17 0.58
N SER A 7 -11.77 -10.19 0.56
CA SER A 7 -10.38 -10.04 0.15
C SER A 7 -10.37 -9.54 -1.29
N CYS A 8 -9.81 -8.36 -1.52
CA CYS A 8 -9.66 -7.84 -2.88
C CYS A 8 -8.69 -8.72 -3.68
N THR A 9 -9.00 -8.93 -4.95
CA THR A 9 -8.08 -9.61 -5.90
C THR A 9 -6.93 -8.70 -6.29
N ASP A 10 -7.22 -7.42 -6.49
CA ASP A 10 -6.22 -6.39 -6.81
C ASP A 10 -6.04 -5.47 -5.61
N PHE A 11 -4.80 -5.31 -5.17
CA PHE A 11 -4.49 -4.53 -3.97
C PHE A 11 -3.07 -3.97 -4.01
N LEU A 12 -2.84 -3.00 -3.13
CA LEU A 12 -1.54 -2.38 -2.92
C LEU A 12 -1.15 -2.58 -1.45
N LYS A 13 -0.01 -3.25 -1.23
CA LYS A 13 0.60 -3.38 0.09
C LYS A 13 1.59 -2.25 0.34
N PHE A 14 1.61 -1.75 1.56
CA PHE A 14 2.49 -0.68 2.02
C PHE A 14 3.45 -1.24 3.06
N PHE A 15 4.75 -1.18 2.77
CA PHE A 15 5.82 -1.54 3.69
C PHE A 15 6.52 -0.24 4.12
N LEU A 16 6.06 0.29 5.25
CA LEU A 16 6.44 1.60 5.77
C LEU A 16 7.42 1.50 6.93
N ASP A 17 7.46 0.35 7.61
CA ASP A 17 8.33 0.11 8.74
C ASP A 17 9.28 -1.06 8.45
N LEU A 18 10.40 -0.74 7.81
CA LEU A 18 11.42 -1.70 7.42
C LEU A 18 12.78 -1.25 7.94
N ASP A 19 13.51 -2.19 8.55
CA ASP A 19 14.90 -1.98 8.97
C ASP A 19 15.85 -1.83 7.76
N ARG A 20 15.51 -2.48 6.65
CA ARG A 20 16.27 -2.47 5.39
C ARG A 20 15.34 -2.20 4.21
N ALA A 21 15.89 -1.65 3.13
CA ALA A 21 15.14 -1.28 1.92
C ALA A 21 14.80 -2.49 1.03
N GLU A 22 14.34 -3.59 1.63
CA GLU A 22 14.17 -4.89 0.98
C GLU A 22 12.89 -5.55 1.48
N VAL A 23 12.18 -6.23 0.58
CA VAL A 23 10.98 -7.02 0.90
C VAL A 23 11.13 -8.44 0.37
N ASN A 24 10.57 -9.39 1.09
CA ASN A 24 10.50 -10.80 0.69
C ASN A 24 9.16 -11.40 1.13
N GLN A 25 8.95 -12.69 0.89
CA GLN A 25 7.68 -13.38 1.18
C GLN A 25 7.30 -13.43 2.68
N TYR A 26 8.24 -13.17 3.58
CA TYR A 26 8.02 -13.14 5.03
C TYR A 26 7.91 -11.71 5.58
N SER A 27 8.12 -10.69 4.74
CA SER A 27 7.96 -9.29 5.14
C SER A 27 6.50 -8.99 5.48
N SER A 28 6.28 -8.36 6.64
CA SER A 28 4.94 -7.90 7.04
C SER A 28 4.63 -6.53 6.43
N TRP A 29 3.39 -6.32 6.02
CA TRP A 29 2.91 -5.03 5.49
C TRP A 29 2.14 -4.26 6.56
N ASN A 30 2.17 -2.93 6.48
CA ASN A 30 1.44 -2.04 7.40
C ASN A 30 0.00 -1.81 6.96
N TYR A 31 -0.22 -1.68 5.65
CA TYR A 31 -1.53 -1.46 5.06
C TYR A 31 -1.68 -2.30 3.79
N GLU A 32 -2.89 -2.80 3.57
CA GLU A 32 -3.34 -3.36 2.31
C GLU A 32 -4.58 -2.57 1.89
N VAL A 33 -4.54 -2.00 0.69
CA VAL A 33 -5.63 -1.15 0.19
C VAL A 33 -6.07 -1.62 -1.18
N CYS A 34 -7.37 -1.51 -1.42
CA CYS A 34 -7.99 -1.85 -2.69
C CYS A 34 -9.29 -1.05 -2.85
N GLY A 35 -9.75 -0.89 -4.10
CA GLY A 35 -11.08 -0.32 -4.38
C GLY A 35 -11.25 1.15 -4.01
N ASN A 36 -12.24 1.43 -3.15
CA ASN A 36 -12.85 2.75 -3.00
C ASN A 36 -11.95 3.78 -2.30
N ILE A 37 -11.55 4.82 -3.03
CA ILE A 37 -10.68 5.89 -2.54
C ILE A 37 -11.28 6.72 -1.39
N SER A 38 -12.59 6.68 -1.15
CA SER A 38 -13.22 7.41 -0.04
C SER A 38 -12.93 6.77 1.32
N THR A 39 -12.60 5.49 1.36
CA THR A 39 -12.35 4.74 2.60
C THR A 39 -10.85 4.54 2.88
N ILE A 40 -9.97 5.00 1.98
CA ILE A 40 -8.52 4.81 2.07
C ILE A 40 -7.87 6.04 2.70
N GLN A 41 -7.00 5.81 3.68
CA GLN A 41 -6.10 6.85 4.19
C GLN A 41 -5.16 7.30 3.07
N LYS A 42 -5.27 8.56 2.63
CA LYS A 42 -4.55 9.04 1.43
C LYS A 42 -3.09 9.42 1.66
N LYS A 43 -2.65 9.49 2.93
CA LYS A 43 -1.31 9.94 3.30
C LYS A 43 -0.67 8.97 4.28
N HIS A 44 0.49 8.45 3.87
CA HIS A 44 1.31 7.51 4.62
C HIS A 44 2.72 8.07 4.78
N TYR A 45 3.42 7.61 5.82
CA TYR A 45 4.80 8.00 6.10
C TYR A 45 5.61 6.72 6.37
N SER A 46 6.78 6.61 5.75
CA SER A 46 7.76 5.60 6.13
C SER A 46 8.44 6.00 7.45
N SER A 47 8.77 5.02 8.29
CA SER A 47 9.55 5.25 9.51
C SER A 47 10.99 5.68 9.17
N GLY A 48 11.53 5.09 8.09
CA GLY A 48 12.86 5.34 7.57
C GLY A 48 12.90 6.04 6.20
N ARG A 49 14.07 5.92 5.55
CA ARG A 49 14.40 6.51 4.25
C ARG A 49 13.85 5.75 3.04
N SER A 50 13.13 4.66 3.28
CA SER A 50 12.64 3.76 2.25
C SER A 50 11.12 3.71 2.28
N LEU A 51 10.51 3.86 1.11
CA LEU A 51 9.07 3.72 0.90
C LEU A 51 8.87 2.63 -0.15
N ILE A 52 8.30 1.49 0.25
CA ILE A 52 8.09 0.35 -0.64
C ILE A 52 6.59 0.05 -0.72
N LEU A 53 6.10 -0.05 -1.95
CA LEU A 53 4.73 -0.45 -2.25
C LEU A 53 4.78 -1.66 -3.20
N GLU A 54 3.98 -2.68 -2.91
CA GLU A 54 3.83 -3.86 -3.75
C GLU A 54 2.43 -3.88 -4.34
N PHE A 55 2.35 -3.80 -5.67
CA PHE A 55 1.10 -3.87 -6.41
C PHE A 55 0.82 -5.31 -6.84
N HIS A 56 -0.33 -5.83 -6.40
CA HIS A 56 -0.84 -7.13 -6.80
C HIS A 56 -2.08 -6.92 -7.68
N SER A 57 -2.11 -7.61 -8.82
CA SER A 57 -3.22 -7.54 -9.77
C SER A 57 -3.41 -8.90 -10.43
N ASP A 58 -4.66 -9.28 -10.63
CA ASP A 58 -5.04 -10.40 -11.48
C ASP A 58 -5.22 -9.94 -12.94
N THR A 59 -5.20 -10.88 -13.87
CA THR A 59 -5.40 -10.69 -15.32
C THR A 59 -6.87 -10.61 -15.74
N GLY A 60 -7.78 -10.48 -14.76
CA GLY A 60 -9.22 -10.45 -15.01
C GLY A 60 -9.66 -9.26 -15.87
N PRO A 61 -10.66 -9.43 -16.76
CA PRO A 61 -11.17 -8.34 -17.57
C PRO A 61 -11.88 -7.28 -16.70
N GLY A 62 -11.56 -6.00 -16.89
CA GLY A 62 -12.26 -4.90 -16.22
C GLY A 62 -11.69 -3.52 -16.55
N ASN A 63 -12.50 -2.47 -16.32
CA ASN A 63 -12.12 -1.07 -16.52
C ASN A 63 -11.52 -0.49 -15.23
N TYR A 64 -10.27 -0.86 -14.92
CA TYR A 64 -9.56 -0.39 -13.75
C TYR A 64 -8.56 0.73 -14.09
N THR A 65 -8.60 1.84 -13.36
CA THR A 65 -7.68 2.98 -13.54
C THR A 65 -6.37 2.82 -12.77
N GLY A 66 -6.28 1.84 -11.86
CA GLY A 66 -5.14 1.61 -11.00
C GLY A 66 -5.02 2.67 -9.89
N PHE A 67 -3.78 2.94 -9.47
CA PHE A 67 -3.48 3.93 -8.43
C PHE A 67 -2.54 5.02 -8.96
N ARG A 68 -2.66 6.21 -8.38
CA ARG A 68 -1.74 7.33 -8.62
C ARG A 68 -1.45 8.01 -7.30
N GLY A 69 -0.16 8.24 -7.05
CA GLY A 69 0.32 8.94 -5.86
C GLY A 69 1.46 9.88 -6.18
N ILE A 70 1.81 10.69 -5.21
CA ILE A 70 3.02 11.50 -5.18
C ILE A 70 3.79 11.17 -3.91
N PHE A 71 5.10 11.28 -3.94
CA PHE A 71 5.95 11.12 -2.76
C PHE A 71 6.83 12.35 -2.59
N GLN A 72 7.24 12.60 -1.35
CA GLN A 72 8.22 13.62 -1.02
C GLN A 72 9.05 13.14 0.17
N PHE A 73 10.34 13.49 0.19
CA PHE A 73 11.14 13.35 1.40
C PHE A 73 10.74 14.43 2.40
N LEU A 74 10.66 14.06 3.67
CA LEU A 74 10.43 14.98 4.77
C LEU A 74 11.74 15.25 5.47
N ASP A 75 12.02 16.53 5.65
CA ASP A 75 13.11 16.99 6.49
C ASP A 75 12.64 16.96 7.95
N LYS A 76 13.28 16.11 8.78
CA LYS A 76 12.97 16.01 10.22
C LYS A 76 13.64 17.14 11.03
N SER A 77 14.40 18.03 10.39
CA SER A 77 15.06 19.16 11.06
C SER A 77 14.18 20.40 11.20
N LYS A 78 12.95 20.38 10.67
CA LYS A 78 11.93 21.43 10.84
C LYS A 78 10.87 21.05 11.86
#